data_AF-A0A3C0GAN9-F1
#
_entry.id   AF-A0A3C0GAN9-F1
#
_cell.length_a   1.000
_cell.length_b   1.000
_cell.length_c   1.000
_cell.angle_alpha   90.00
_cell.angle_beta   90.00
_cell.angle_gamma   90.00
#
_symmetry.space_group_name_H-M   'P 1'
#
loop_
_entity.id
_entity.type
_entity.pdbx_description
1 polymer ?
#
loop_
_entity_poly.entity_id
_entity_poly.type
_entity_poly.pdbx_seq_one_letter_code
_entity_poly.pdbx_strand_id
1 'polypeptide(L)'
;MSYINQEKYYTNNGVTPTNENWGSYQYVSLKDIITNFMLMYSGNHALVNNMSRYKVLFHAKRGIQELNYDAFKEIKSLQLTVYSDLRFVLPSDFVNWVRVSMFKDNTIFPLVENIQVQSALSYVQSATATFTYDSSGNVNTQASALDTARKDGKLNSIYLNQARMESVNIPPFNEDY
;
A
#
# COMPACT_ATOMS: atom_id res chain seq x y z
N MET A 1 -21.74 -9.45 -3.87
CA MET A 1 -20.79 -10.58 -3.93
C MET A 1 -20.97 -11.40 -2.66
N SER A 2 -21.01 -12.73 -2.75
CA SER A 2 -21.11 -13.60 -1.56
C SER A 2 -19.81 -13.53 -0.75
N TYR A 3 -19.91 -13.54 0.58
CA TYR A 3 -18.77 -13.66 1.47
C TYR A 3 -17.98 -14.93 1.13
N ILE A 4 -16.67 -14.80 0.87
CA ILE A 4 -15.80 -15.95 0.69
C ILE A 4 -15.10 -16.31 1.99
N ASN A 5 -14.93 -17.60 2.23
CA ASN A 5 -14.14 -18.07 3.37
C ASN A 5 -12.63 -17.94 3.08
N GLN A 6 -11.81 -18.10 4.12
CA GLN A 6 -10.35 -18.00 4.02
C GLN A 6 -9.76 -19.00 3.04
N GLU A 7 -10.26 -20.23 3.00
CA GLU A 7 -9.81 -21.25 2.06
C GLU A 7 -9.98 -20.80 0.61
N LYS A 8 -11.16 -20.29 0.25
CA LYS A 8 -11.45 -19.77 -1.09
C LYS A 8 -10.63 -18.52 -1.43
N TYR A 9 -10.30 -17.71 -0.43
CA TYR A 9 -9.43 -16.55 -0.59
C TYR A 9 -8.00 -16.97 -0.98
N TYR A 10 -7.42 -17.94 -0.29
CA TYR A 10 -6.04 -18.38 -0.52
C TYR A 10 -5.88 -19.33 -1.72
N THR A 11 -6.91 -20.13 -2.04
CA THR A 11 -6.79 -21.23 -3.01
C THR A 11 -7.61 -21.05 -4.27
N ASN A 12 -8.49 -20.05 -4.32
CA ASN A 12 -9.52 -19.94 -5.35
C ASN A 12 -10.32 -21.24 -5.57
N ASN A 13 -10.58 -22.00 -4.49
CA ASN A 13 -11.22 -23.32 -4.57
C ASN A 13 -10.49 -24.29 -5.53
N GLY A 14 -9.17 -24.17 -5.66
CA GLY A 14 -8.37 -24.98 -6.59
C GLY A 14 -8.46 -24.58 -8.06
N VAL A 15 -9.12 -23.46 -8.39
CA VAL A 15 -9.22 -22.94 -9.76
C VAL A 15 -7.99 -22.07 -10.07
N THR A 16 -7.39 -22.29 -11.24
CA THR A 16 -6.28 -21.47 -11.75
C THR A 16 -6.85 -20.28 -12.54
N PRO A 17 -6.41 -19.03 -12.31
CA PRO A 17 -5.32 -18.65 -11.43
C PRO A 17 -5.76 -18.54 -9.95
N THR A 18 -4.88 -18.97 -9.03
CA THR A 18 -5.16 -19.03 -7.58
C THR A 18 -5.23 -17.65 -6.91
N ASN A 19 -4.75 -16.61 -7.60
CA ASN A 19 -4.66 -15.23 -7.12
C ASN A 19 -5.82 -14.32 -7.56
N GLU A 20 -6.77 -14.81 -8.35
CA GLU A 20 -7.95 -14.06 -8.80
C GLU A 20 -8.76 -13.47 -7.64
N ASN A 21 -8.66 -14.13 -6.48
CA ASN A 21 -9.44 -13.85 -5.30
C ASN A 21 -8.76 -12.88 -4.31
N TRP A 22 -7.53 -12.47 -4.58
CA TRP A 22 -6.80 -11.59 -3.67
C TRP A 22 -7.29 -10.15 -3.87
N GLY A 23 -8.12 -9.66 -2.95
CA GLY A 23 -8.56 -8.26 -2.89
C GLY A 23 -9.89 -7.93 -3.60
N SER A 24 -10.46 -8.84 -4.40
CA SER A 24 -11.71 -8.61 -5.15
C SER A 24 -13.00 -8.65 -4.29
N TYR A 25 -12.93 -9.12 -3.05
CA TYR A 25 -14.08 -9.32 -2.15
C TYR A 25 -14.30 -8.18 -1.16
N GLN A 26 -13.39 -7.21 -1.11
CA GLN A 26 -13.36 -6.21 -0.04
C GLN A 26 -14.36 -5.08 -0.25
N TYR A 27 -14.99 -4.97 -1.43
CA TYR A 27 -15.75 -3.79 -1.80
C TYR A 27 -17.16 -4.11 -2.26
N VAL A 28 -18.15 -3.65 -1.48
CA VAL A 28 -19.51 -3.45 -1.97
C VAL A 28 -19.62 -2.00 -2.39
N SER A 29 -20.13 -1.73 -3.59
CA SER A 29 -20.25 -0.35 -4.05
C SER A 29 -21.27 0.40 -3.18
N LEU A 30 -20.95 1.64 -2.82
CA LEU A 30 -21.87 2.51 -2.08
C LEU A 30 -23.19 2.71 -2.85
N LYS A 31 -23.11 2.65 -4.19
CA LYS A 31 -24.27 2.68 -5.08
C LYS A 31 -25.21 1.51 -4.80
N ASP A 32 -24.70 0.30 -4.66
CA ASP A 32 -25.51 -0.91 -4.43
C ASP A 32 -26.13 -0.88 -3.03
N ILE A 33 -25.38 -0.44 -2.02
CA ILE A 33 -25.88 -0.27 -0.65
C ILE A 33 -27.09 0.68 -0.64
N ILE A 34 -26.96 1.84 -1.29
CA ILE A 34 -28.03 2.85 -1.33
C ILE A 34 -29.21 2.37 -2.15
N THR A 35 -28.96 1.68 -3.26
CA THR A 35 -30.03 1.19 -4.13
C THR A 35 -30.86 0.13 -3.41
N ASN A 36 -30.21 -0.82 -2.73
CA ASN A 36 -30.90 -1.84 -1.92
C ASN A 36 -31.68 -1.20 -0.75
N PHE A 37 -31.10 -0.21 -0.07
CA PHE A 37 -31.78 0.51 0.99
C PHE A 37 -33.04 1.25 0.47
N MET A 38 -32.93 1.98 -0.64
CA MET A 38 -34.06 2.69 -1.23
C MET A 38 -35.15 1.71 -1.71
N LEU A 39 -34.78 0.55 -2.27
CA LEU A 39 -35.73 -0.47 -2.72
C LEU A 39 -36.52 -1.08 -1.56
N MET A 40 -35.89 -1.32 -0.41
CA MET A 40 -36.53 -1.97 0.75
C MET A 40 -37.27 -0.99 1.65
N TYR A 41 -36.77 0.25 1.79
CA TYR A 41 -37.20 1.17 2.84
C TYR A 41 -37.73 2.50 2.33
N SER A 42 -37.86 2.70 1.01
CA SER A 42 -38.49 3.89 0.43
C SER A 42 -39.89 3.56 -0.11
N GLY A 43 -40.90 4.27 0.39
CA GLY A 43 -42.29 4.11 -0.04
C GLY A 43 -43.28 4.71 0.96
N ASN A 44 -44.56 4.82 0.55
CA ASN A 44 -45.61 5.46 1.36
C ASN A 44 -45.90 4.77 2.71
N HIS A 45 -45.52 3.49 2.85
CA HIS A 45 -45.68 2.69 4.07
C HIS A 45 -44.32 2.21 4.63
N ALA A 46 -43.21 2.76 4.15
CA ALA A 46 -41.88 2.36 4.58
C ALA A 46 -41.32 3.33 5.63
N LEU A 47 -40.19 2.94 6.26
CA LEU A 47 -39.50 3.75 7.28
C LEU A 47 -39.18 5.18 6.81
N VAL A 48 -39.01 5.36 5.49
CA VAL A 48 -38.59 6.63 4.91
C VAL A 48 -39.50 7.00 3.74
N ASN A 49 -40.33 8.03 3.92
CA ASN A 49 -41.19 8.56 2.85
C ASN A 49 -40.57 9.79 2.18
N ASN A 50 -40.68 9.86 0.85
CA ASN A 50 -40.35 11.03 0.02
C ASN A 50 -38.98 11.68 0.31
N MET A 51 -37.96 10.89 0.65
CA MET A 51 -36.60 11.41 0.85
C MET A 51 -35.78 11.36 -0.44
N SER A 52 -35.05 12.44 -0.70
CA SER A 52 -34.08 12.51 -1.79
C SER A 52 -32.94 11.51 -1.60
N ARG A 53 -32.59 10.78 -2.66
CA ARG A 53 -31.45 9.84 -2.70
C ARG A 53 -30.14 10.49 -2.22
N TYR A 54 -29.95 11.79 -2.47
CA TYR A 54 -28.76 12.51 -2.01
C TYR A 54 -28.66 12.60 -0.48
N LYS A 55 -29.80 12.66 0.22
CA LYS A 55 -29.84 12.71 1.68
C LYS A 55 -29.45 11.37 2.30
N VAL A 56 -29.96 10.28 1.72
CA VAL A 56 -29.57 8.91 2.10
C VAL A 56 -28.08 8.66 1.81
N LEU A 57 -27.59 9.10 0.65
CA LEU A 57 -26.16 9.03 0.31
C LEU A 57 -25.30 9.77 1.32
N PHE A 58 -25.71 10.97 1.76
CA PHE A 58 -24.99 11.75 2.75
C PHE A 58 -24.90 11.03 4.10
N HIS A 59 -26.02 10.52 4.62
CA HIS A 59 -26.03 9.76 5.87
C HIS A 59 -25.27 8.44 5.77
N ALA A 60 -25.34 7.74 4.63
CA ALA A 60 -24.54 6.53 4.40
C ALA A 60 -23.04 6.82 4.43
N LYS A 61 -22.60 7.92 3.81
CA LYS A 61 -21.19 8.37 3.87
C LYS A 61 -20.78 8.71 5.30
N ARG A 62 -21.62 9.42 6.05
CA ARG A 62 -21.37 9.76 7.46
C ARG A 62 -21.28 8.53 8.35
N GLY A 63 -22.22 7.60 8.23
CA GLY A 63 -22.19 6.34 8.98
C GLY A 63 -20.96 5.49 8.67
N ILE A 64 -20.50 5.44 7.42
CA ILE A 64 -19.23 4.77 7.07
C ILE A 64 -18.04 5.47 7.71
N GLN A 65 -18.02 6.80 7.72
CA GLN A 65 -16.94 7.58 8.36
C GLN A 65 -16.89 7.34 9.86
N GLU A 66 -18.03 7.36 10.54
CA GLU A 66 -18.15 7.12 11.98
C GLU A 66 -17.83 5.67 12.35
N LEU A 67 -18.33 4.71 11.57
CA LEU A 67 -17.98 3.30 11.72
C LEU A 67 -16.48 3.06 11.57
N ASN A 68 -15.85 3.72 10.59
CA ASN A 68 -14.41 3.62 10.39
C ASN A 68 -13.64 4.20 11.60
N TYR A 69 -14.12 5.32 12.15
CA TYR A 69 -13.54 5.91 13.36
C TYR A 69 -13.63 5.00 14.60
N ASP A 70 -14.75 4.29 14.77
CA ASP A 70 -14.99 3.46 15.96
C ASP A 70 -14.46 2.02 15.83
N ALA A 71 -14.49 1.43 14.63
CA ALA A 71 -14.20 0.00 14.44
C ALA A 71 -12.70 -0.34 14.34
N PHE A 72 -11.80 0.63 14.05
CA PHE A 72 -10.39 0.33 13.75
C PHE A 72 -9.42 0.37 14.93
N LYS A 73 -9.85 0.11 16.17
CA LYS A 73 -8.93 0.01 17.32
C LYS A 73 -8.32 -1.39 17.52
N GLU A 74 -8.72 -2.39 16.74
CA GLU A 74 -8.21 -3.75 16.90
C GLU A 74 -6.91 -3.95 16.10
N ILE A 75 -5.78 -4.08 16.81
CA ILE A 75 -4.50 -4.49 16.23
C ILE A 75 -4.41 -6.01 16.31
N LYS A 76 -4.42 -6.67 15.15
CA LYS A 76 -4.17 -8.12 15.06
C LYS A 76 -2.68 -8.39 14.91
N SER A 77 -2.16 -9.35 15.68
CA SER A 77 -0.79 -9.84 15.54
C SER A 77 -0.77 -11.15 14.76
N LEU A 78 0.07 -11.24 13.74
CA LEU A 78 0.17 -12.41 12.86
C LEU A 78 1.63 -12.74 12.59
N GLN A 79 1.99 -14.03 12.69
CA GLN A 79 3.28 -14.56 12.28
C GLN A 79 3.12 -15.32 10.97
N LEU A 80 3.87 -14.91 9.94
CA LEU A 80 3.91 -15.56 8.64
C LEU A 80 5.35 -15.97 8.31
N THR A 81 5.51 -17.19 7.81
CA THR A 81 6.79 -17.69 7.30
C THR A 81 6.96 -17.21 5.86
N VAL A 82 8.09 -16.57 5.58
CA VAL A 82 8.48 -16.16 4.24
C VAL A 82 9.29 -17.28 3.58
N TYR A 83 8.85 -17.74 2.41
CA TYR A 83 9.52 -18.82 1.66
C TYR A 83 10.50 -18.25 0.62
N SER A 84 11.06 -19.12 -0.24
CA SER A 84 12.07 -18.76 -1.23
C SER A 84 11.62 -17.75 -2.29
N ASP A 85 10.32 -17.56 -2.43
CA ASP A 85 9.70 -16.55 -3.29
C ASP A 85 9.69 -15.15 -2.66
N LEU A 86 10.12 -15.02 -1.40
CA LEU A 86 10.21 -13.79 -0.63
C LEU A 86 8.89 -13.00 -0.58
N ARG A 87 7.76 -13.70 -0.68
CA ARG A 87 6.42 -13.13 -0.73
C ARG A 87 5.49 -13.93 0.17
N PHE A 88 4.41 -13.30 0.62
CA PHE A 88 3.30 -13.95 1.29
C PHE A 88 2.01 -13.20 0.98
N VAL A 89 0.89 -13.91 1.02
CA VAL A 89 -0.43 -13.31 0.78
C VAL A 89 -0.95 -12.73 2.08
N LEU A 90 -1.29 -11.43 2.05
CA LEU A 90 -1.84 -10.73 3.21
C LEU A 90 -3.26 -11.26 3.54
N PRO A 91 -3.67 -11.23 4.82
CA PRO A 91 -5.04 -11.51 5.22
C PRO A 91 -6.06 -10.67 4.45
N SER A 92 -7.25 -11.22 4.21
CA SER A 92 -8.32 -10.56 3.46
C SER A 92 -8.83 -9.27 4.11
N ASP A 93 -8.62 -9.09 5.40
CA ASP A 93 -9.01 -7.93 6.21
C ASP A 93 -7.85 -6.94 6.46
N PHE A 94 -6.71 -7.11 5.78
CA PHE A 94 -5.58 -6.19 5.91
C PHE A 94 -5.93 -4.81 5.34
N VAL A 95 -5.69 -3.77 6.15
CA VAL A 95 -5.86 -2.36 5.76
C VAL A 95 -4.54 -1.60 5.90
N ASN A 96 -3.87 -1.75 7.04
CA ASN A 96 -2.58 -1.13 7.31
C ASN A 96 -1.78 -1.98 8.30
N TRP A 97 -0.46 -1.76 8.36
CA TRP A 97 0.43 -2.36 9.36
C TRP A 97 0.88 -1.31 10.38
N VAL A 98 1.03 -1.74 11.64
CA VAL A 98 1.57 -0.88 12.72
C VAL A 98 3.06 -1.09 12.88
N ARG A 99 3.50 -2.36 12.86
CA ARG A 99 4.91 -2.74 12.96
C ARG A 99 5.14 -4.07 12.24
N VAL A 100 6.24 -4.17 11.51
CA VAL A 100 6.77 -5.43 10.98
C VAL A 100 7.99 -5.85 11.80
N SER A 101 8.12 -7.12 12.12
CA SER A 101 9.29 -7.65 12.84
C SER A 101 9.64 -9.03 12.33
N MET A 102 10.94 -9.33 12.31
CA MET A 102 11.49 -10.61 11.93
C MET A 102 11.76 -11.43 13.19
N PHE A 103 11.21 -12.64 13.26
CA PHE A 103 11.57 -13.60 14.29
C PHE A 103 12.70 -14.50 13.77
N LYS A 104 13.87 -14.44 14.40
CA LYS A 104 15.05 -15.24 14.02
C LYS A 104 15.84 -15.60 15.29
N ASP A 105 16.31 -16.83 15.38
CA ASP A 105 17.15 -17.31 16.49
C ASP A 105 16.54 -16.98 17.87
N ASN A 106 15.25 -17.28 18.02
CA ASN A 106 14.45 -17.02 19.23
C ASN A 106 14.39 -15.54 19.67
N THR A 107 14.69 -14.62 18.75
CA THR A 107 14.76 -13.17 18.99
C THR A 107 13.88 -12.43 17.99
N ILE A 108 13.19 -11.38 18.44
CA ILE A 108 12.37 -10.51 17.60
C ILE A 108 13.18 -9.27 17.21
N PHE A 109 13.45 -9.12 15.93
CA PHE A 109 14.10 -7.96 15.36
C PHE A 109 13.06 -7.02 14.73
N PRO A 110 12.90 -5.77 15.22
CA PRO A 110 12.10 -4.79 14.50
C PRO A 110 12.70 -4.54 13.12
N LEU A 111 11.88 -4.61 12.07
CA LEU A 111 12.29 -4.17 10.75
C LEU A 111 11.97 -2.68 10.64
N VAL A 112 13.02 -1.88 10.56
CA VAL A 112 12.94 -0.47 10.24
C VAL A 112 13.52 -0.25 8.86
N GLU A 113 12.90 0.62 8.08
CA GLU A 113 13.53 1.09 6.87
C GLU A 113 14.84 1.81 7.22
N ASN A 114 15.89 1.52 6.47
CA ASN A 114 17.12 2.28 6.58
C ASN A 114 17.07 3.45 5.61
N ILE A 115 16.58 4.58 6.11
CA ILE A 115 16.48 5.86 5.39
C ILE A 115 17.83 6.57 5.20
N GLN A 116 18.91 6.04 5.79
CA GLN A 116 20.24 6.65 5.79
C GLN A 116 21.25 5.89 4.92
N VAL A 117 20.82 4.93 4.08
CA VAL A 117 21.75 4.27 3.15
C VAL A 117 22.26 5.30 2.14
N GLN A 118 23.50 5.76 2.34
CA GLN A 118 24.14 6.78 1.51
C GLN A 118 25.10 6.19 0.46
N SER A 119 25.35 4.89 0.47
CA SER A 119 26.26 4.26 -0.50
C SER A 119 25.91 2.80 -0.72
N ALA A 120 26.18 2.30 -1.92
CA ALA A 120 25.95 0.90 -2.27
C ALA A 120 26.96 0.45 -3.33
N LEU A 121 27.44 -0.78 -3.21
CA LEU A 121 28.20 -1.43 -4.28
C LEU A 121 27.21 -2.02 -5.30
N SER A 122 27.47 -1.86 -6.60
CA SER A 122 26.65 -2.47 -7.64
C SER A 122 27.43 -3.58 -8.35
N TYR A 123 26.79 -4.73 -8.56
CA TYR A 123 27.34 -5.81 -9.36
C TYR A 123 26.93 -5.67 -10.82
N VAL A 124 27.88 -5.89 -11.72
CA VAL A 124 27.66 -5.81 -13.16
C VAL A 124 26.84 -7.03 -13.60
N GLN A 125 25.64 -6.78 -14.11
CA GLN A 125 24.71 -7.79 -14.62
C GLN A 125 24.67 -7.79 -16.15
N SER A 126 24.58 -8.99 -16.73
CA SER A 126 24.31 -9.21 -18.15
C SER A 126 22.85 -8.86 -18.49
N ALA A 127 22.55 -8.70 -19.78
CA ALA A 127 21.19 -8.56 -20.30
C ALA A 127 20.26 -9.74 -19.94
N THR A 128 20.83 -10.88 -19.55
CA THR A 128 20.13 -12.09 -19.09
C THR A 128 20.02 -12.20 -17.57
N ALA A 129 20.23 -11.11 -16.82
CA ALA A 129 20.16 -11.06 -15.35
C ALA A 129 21.16 -11.99 -14.61
N THR A 130 22.26 -12.35 -15.26
CA THR A 130 23.39 -13.08 -14.64
C THR A 130 24.52 -12.13 -14.26
N PHE A 131 25.25 -12.41 -13.19
CA PHE A 131 26.45 -11.63 -12.84
C PHE A 131 27.60 -11.91 -13.78
N THR A 132 28.48 -10.92 -13.95
CA THR A 132 29.74 -11.07 -14.69
C THR A 132 30.90 -11.23 -13.71
N TYR A 133 31.94 -11.95 -14.12
CA TYR A 133 33.07 -12.32 -13.26
C TYR A 133 34.41 -11.90 -13.88
N ASP A 134 35.41 -11.68 -13.04
CA ASP A 134 36.80 -11.46 -13.45
C ASP A 134 37.55 -12.78 -13.72
N SER A 135 38.81 -12.69 -14.16
CA SER A 135 39.66 -13.87 -14.42
C SER A 135 40.00 -14.70 -13.18
N SER A 136 39.74 -14.17 -11.98
CA SER A 136 39.96 -14.82 -10.70
C SER A 136 38.66 -15.38 -10.08
N GLY A 137 37.52 -15.24 -10.78
CA GLY A 137 36.22 -15.74 -10.34
C GLY A 137 35.46 -14.81 -9.39
N ASN A 138 35.91 -13.57 -9.17
CA ASN A 138 35.17 -12.59 -8.37
C ASN A 138 34.12 -11.87 -9.22
N VAL A 139 33.03 -11.42 -8.59
CA VAL A 139 31.97 -10.65 -9.29
C VAL A 139 32.49 -9.27 -9.66
N ASN A 140 32.31 -8.86 -10.91
CA ASN A 140 32.65 -7.52 -11.36
C ASN A 140 31.73 -6.47 -10.72
N THR A 141 32.31 -5.38 -10.26
CA THR A 141 31.60 -4.31 -9.57
C THR A 141 31.68 -3.01 -10.34
N GLN A 142 30.65 -2.18 -10.23
CA GLN A 142 30.59 -0.84 -10.81
C GLN A 142 30.07 0.18 -9.79
N ALA A 143 30.22 1.47 -10.10
CA ALA A 143 29.59 2.53 -9.33
C ALA A 143 28.07 2.34 -9.34
N SER A 144 27.46 2.32 -8.15
CA SER A 144 26.01 2.23 -8.02
C SER A 144 25.35 3.51 -8.49
N ALA A 145 24.17 3.38 -9.11
CA ALA A 145 23.34 4.53 -9.47
C ALA A 145 23.02 5.42 -8.26
N LEU A 146 22.92 4.83 -7.06
CA LEU A 146 22.75 5.57 -5.81
C LEU A 146 23.96 6.46 -5.51
N ASP A 147 25.18 5.91 -5.61
CA ASP A 147 26.40 6.67 -5.38
C ASP A 147 26.65 7.71 -6.47
N THR A 148 26.30 7.40 -7.72
CA THR A 148 26.35 8.36 -8.82
C THR A 148 25.40 9.52 -8.57
N ALA A 149 24.12 9.25 -8.27
CA ALA A 149 23.13 10.28 -7.98
C ALA A 149 23.52 11.14 -6.76
N ARG A 150 24.11 10.52 -5.72
CA ARG A 150 24.61 11.23 -4.55
C ARG A 150 25.79 12.14 -4.89
N LYS A 151 26.79 11.63 -5.62
CA LYS A 151 27.98 12.41 -6.03
C LYS A 151 27.61 13.56 -6.97
N ASP A 152 26.61 13.35 -7.82
CA ASP A 152 26.09 14.35 -8.75
C ASP A 152 25.12 15.35 -8.09
N GLY A 153 24.82 15.20 -6.79
CA GLY A 153 23.89 16.06 -6.06
C GLY A 153 22.42 15.91 -6.46
N LYS A 154 22.07 14.87 -7.23
CA LYS A 154 20.72 14.58 -7.73
C LYS A 154 19.93 13.62 -6.84
N LEU A 155 20.52 13.15 -5.74
CA LEU A 155 19.85 12.25 -4.80
C LEU A 155 18.80 13.04 -4.00
N ASN A 156 17.52 12.76 -4.24
CA ASN A 156 16.43 13.37 -3.51
C ASN A 156 16.28 12.73 -2.13
N SER A 157 16.04 13.56 -1.11
CA SER A 157 15.59 13.08 0.19
C SER A 157 14.11 12.69 0.16
N ILE A 158 13.76 11.63 0.89
CA ILE A 158 12.36 11.28 1.15
C ILE A 158 11.66 12.27 2.10
N TYR A 159 12.45 13.07 2.81
CA TYR A 159 11.97 14.14 3.68
C TYR A 159 12.15 15.50 3.01
N LEU A 160 11.06 16.27 3.01
CA LEU A 160 10.96 17.68 2.63
C LEU A 160 11.04 18.01 1.13
N ASN A 161 10.19 18.98 0.73
CA ASN A 161 9.95 19.55 -0.61
C ASN A 161 11.19 20.14 -1.31
N GLN A 162 12.29 19.40 -1.48
CA GLN A 162 13.45 19.92 -2.19
C GLN A 162 13.17 20.17 -3.67
N ALA A 163 12.34 19.33 -4.30
CA ALA A 163 11.91 19.48 -5.70
C ALA A 163 11.05 20.73 -5.99
N ARG A 164 10.55 21.43 -4.96
CA ARG A 164 9.66 22.60 -5.13
C ARG A 164 10.36 23.96 -5.00
N MET A 165 11.67 23.98 -4.70
CA MET A 165 12.40 25.24 -4.50
C MET A 165 13.03 25.82 -5.77
N GLU A 166 13.14 25.06 -6.87
CA GLU A 166 13.71 25.58 -8.13
C GLU A 166 12.76 26.49 -8.92
N SER A 167 11.46 26.55 -8.57
CA SER A 167 10.45 27.31 -9.33
C SER A 167 10.06 28.67 -8.75
N VAL A 168 10.77 29.17 -7.73
CA VAL A 168 10.40 30.41 -7.03
C VAL A 168 11.48 31.47 -7.25
N ASN A 169 11.62 31.92 -8.51
CA ASN A 169 12.30 33.18 -8.81
C ASN A 169 11.32 34.32 -8.50
N ILE A 170 11.21 34.71 -7.22
CA ILE A 170 10.46 35.91 -6.83
C ILE A 170 11.33 37.10 -7.22
N PRO A 171 10.91 37.96 -8.17
CA PRO A 171 11.64 39.19 -8.43
C PRO A 171 11.67 40.05 -7.16
N PRO A 172 12.77 40.79 -6.90
CA PRO A 172 12.86 41.63 -5.71
C PRO A 172 11.68 42.61 -5.68
N PHE A 173 11.06 42.72 -4.51
CA PHE A 173 9.96 43.64 -4.24
C PHE A 173 10.42 45.06 -4.57
N ASN A 174 9.77 45.73 -5.52
CA ASN A 174 10.04 47.14 -5.80
C ASN A 174 9.40 47.96 -4.66
N GLU A 175 10.21 48.43 -3.72
CA GLU A 175 9.79 49.42 -2.73
C GLU A 175 9.73 50.81 -3.37
N ASP A 176 8.68 51.06 -4.14
CA ASP A 176 8.23 52.41 -4.47
C ASP A 176 6.78 52.54 -4.02
N TYR A 177 6.57 53.04 -2.80
CA TYR A 177 5.51 53.98 -2.37
C TYR A 177 5.77 54.44 -0.93
#